data_AF-A4XJG4-F1
#
_entry.id   AF-A4XJG4-F1
#
_cell.length_a   1.000
_cell.length_b   1.000
_cell.length_c   1.000
_cell.angle_alpha   90.00
_cell.angle_beta   90.00
_cell.angle_gamma   90.00
#
_symmetry.space_group_name_H-M   'P 1'
#
loop_
_entity.id
_entity.type
_entity.pdbx_description
1 polymer ?
#
loop_
_entity_poly.entity_id
_entity_poly.type
_entity_poly.pdbx_seq_one_letter_code
_entity_poly.pdbx_strand_id
1 'polypeptide(L)'
;MPVYKHKADREVEKFVYDWGAATLRHLSELVHPYPEQKLKRLIKGLRVEERDGVYYVPFRRLKPDVERRRLAFLDFMVDFLQDRVTLYYPADFPFVSLVKTTKGKLAYVSVIFPGEEELVSELINMNPPESVICVLQDKQQKDKIKLKSKIVKFYLKNGEEVV
;
A
#
# COMPACT_ATOMS: atom_id res chain seq x y z
N MET A 1 -19.70 10.51 18.69
CA MET A 1 -19.27 9.77 17.48
C MET A 1 -20.11 10.24 16.31
N PRO A 2 -19.57 10.41 15.08
CA PRO A 2 -20.38 10.70 13.91
C PRO A 2 -21.39 9.58 13.66
N VAL A 3 -22.63 9.93 13.30
CA VAL A 3 -23.66 8.94 12.94
C VAL A 3 -23.53 8.66 11.44
N TYR A 4 -22.84 7.57 11.09
CA TYR A 4 -22.69 7.14 9.69
C TYR A 4 -24.03 6.60 9.19
N LYS A 5 -24.59 7.23 8.14
CA LYS A 5 -25.86 6.81 7.54
C LYS A 5 -25.71 5.56 6.65
N HIS A 6 -24.50 5.25 6.15
CA HIS A 6 -24.28 4.13 5.22
C HIS A 6 -22.98 3.36 5.53
N LYS A 7 -22.98 2.03 5.30
CA LYS A 7 -21.83 1.11 5.53
C LYS A 7 -20.55 1.58 4.83
N ALA A 8 -20.68 2.09 3.62
CA ALA A 8 -19.54 2.48 2.81
C ALA A 8 -18.85 3.77 3.26
N ASP A 9 -19.55 4.67 3.96
CA ASP A 9 -18.94 5.85 4.57
C ASP A 9 -17.92 5.42 5.63
N ARG A 10 -18.24 4.34 6.37
CA ARG A 10 -17.31 3.71 7.32
C ARG A 10 -16.15 3.01 6.63
N GLU A 11 -16.35 2.46 5.43
CA GLU A 11 -15.28 1.78 4.68
C GLU A 11 -14.25 2.79 4.17
N VAL A 12 -14.69 3.96 3.68
CA VAL A 12 -13.80 5.06 3.27
C VAL A 12 -13.00 5.57 4.47
N GLU A 13 -13.66 5.84 5.59
CA GLU A 13 -12.96 6.26 6.81
C GLU A 13 -11.98 5.21 7.29
N LYS A 14 -12.42 3.96 7.44
CA LYS A 14 -11.59 2.85 7.88
C LYS A 14 -10.35 2.71 6.98
N PHE A 15 -10.52 2.84 5.67
CA PHE A 15 -9.41 2.78 4.73
C PHE A 15 -8.37 3.88 4.99
N VAL A 16 -8.79 5.15 5.06
CA VAL A 16 -7.87 6.26 5.34
C VAL A 16 -7.18 6.10 6.70
N TYR A 17 -7.89 5.57 7.70
CA TYR A 17 -7.34 5.33 9.03
C TYR A 17 -6.33 4.18 9.08
N ASP A 18 -6.63 3.07 8.42
CA ASP A 18 -5.75 1.91 8.34
C ASP A 18 -4.45 2.28 7.62
N TRP A 19 -4.56 2.91 6.45
CA TRP A 19 -3.41 3.27 5.61
C TRP A 19 -2.68 4.53 6.08
N GLY A 20 -3.35 5.43 6.80
CA GLY A 20 -2.81 6.69 7.33
C GLY A 20 -2.65 7.80 6.27
N ALA A 21 -2.58 7.44 5.00
CA ALA A 21 -2.57 8.35 3.84
C ALA A 21 -3.26 7.68 2.64
N ALA A 22 -4.03 8.42 1.87
CA ALA A 22 -4.66 7.95 0.63
C ALA A 22 -5.00 9.11 -0.31
N THR A 23 -4.94 8.90 -1.62
CA THR A 23 -5.46 9.85 -2.62
C THR A 23 -6.94 9.59 -2.90
N LEU A 24 -7.60 10.55 -3.55
CA LEU A 24 -8.97 10.34 -4.03
C LEU A 24 -9.09 9.12 -4.95
N ARG A 25 -8.09 8.91 -5.80
CA ARG A 25 -8.00 7.78 -6.72
C ARG A 25 -7.95 6.45 -5.97
N HIS A 26 -7.17 6.37 -4.90
CA HIS A 26 -7.13 5.15 -4.07
C HIS A 26 -8.51 4.83 -3.50
N LEU A 27 -9.24 5.84 -3.03
CA LEU A 27 -10.56 5.65 -2.45
C LEU A 27 -11.61 5.23 -3.49
N SER A 28 -11.58 5.81 -4.69
CA SER A 28 -12.53 5.45 -5.76
C SER A 28 -12.29 4.04 -6.29
N GLU A 29 -11.03 3.65 -6.46
CA GLU A 29 -10.69 2.37 -7.08
C GLU A 29 -10.69 1.21 -6.07
N LEU A 30 -10.18 1.42 -4.85
CA LEU A 30 -9.93 0.32 -3.90
C LEU A 30 -11.02 0.11 -2.85
N VAL A 31 -11.86 1.11 -2.58
CA VAL A 31 -12.89 1.04 -1.53
C VAL A 31 -14.27 0.90 -2.15
N HIS A 32 -14.68 1.91 -2.93
CA HIS A 32 -15.97 1.89 -3.61
C HIS A 32 -15.92 2.89 -4.77
N PRO A 33 -16.46 2.55 -5.97
CA PRO A 33 -16.50 3.44 -7.13
C PRO A 33 -17.53 4.56 -6.93
N TYR A 34 -17.30 5.40 -5.94
CA TYR A 34 -18.13 6.56 -5.69
C TYR A 34 -17.76 7.71 -6.62
N PRO A 35 -18.77 8.50 -7.06
CA PRO A 35 -18.48 9.76 -7.72
C PRO A 35 -17.57 10.61 -6.85
N GLU A 36 -16.57 11.24 -7.46
CA GLU A 36 -15.59 12.09 -6.79
C GLU A 36 -16.25 13.12 -5.85
N GLN A 37 -17.36 13.75 -6.27
CA GLN A 37 -18.08 14.71 -5.43
C GLN A 37 -18.59 14.08 -4.12
N LYS A 38 -19.01 12.82 -4.15
CA LYS A 38 -19.47 12.09 -2.96
C LYS A 38 -18.28 11.77 -2.06
N LEU A 39 -17.16 11.28 -2.61
CA LEU A 39 -15.94 11.03 -1.84
C LEU A 39 -15.44 12.30 -1.15
N LYS A 40 -15.34 13.42 -1.87
CA LYS A 40 -14.95 14.72 -1.30
C LYS A 40 -15.88 15.17 -0.17
N ARG A 41 -17.20 14.97 -0.31
CA ARG A 41 -18.17 15.28 0.76
C ARG A 41 -17.98 14.39 1.98
N LEU A 42 -17.76 13.09 1.78
CA LEU A 42 -17.51 12.14 2.87
C LEU A 42 -16.25 12.52 3.63
N ILE A 43 -15.15 12.73 2.92
CA ILE A 43 -13.84 13.12 3.46
C ILE A 43 -13.94 14.42 4.25
N LYS A 44 -14.68 15.43 3.77
CA LYS A 44 -14.94 16.67 4.55
C LYS A 44 -15.66 16.42 5.88
N GLY A 45 -16.47 15.38 5.96
CA GLY A 45 -17.13 14.95 7.20
C GLY A 45 -16.21 14.13 8.11
N LEU A 46 -15.08 13.64 7.60
CA LEU A 46 -14.05 12.95 8.37
C LEU A 46 -13.09 13.98 8.98
N ARG A 47 -12.47 13.60 10.10
CA ARG A 47 -11.37 14.39 10.70
C ARG A 47 -10.06 14.10 9.97
N VAL A 48 -9.99 14.45 8.69
CA VAL A 48 -8.83 14.23 7.82
C VAL A 48 -8.34 15.55 7.24
N GLU A 49 -7.03 15.67 7.07
CA GLU A 49 -6.38 16.83 6.44
C GLU A 49 -6.06 16.51 4.98
N GLU A 50 -6.21 17.48 4.08
CA GLU A 50 -5.77 17.36 2.68
C GLU A 50 -4.50 18.19 2.48
N ARG A 51 -3.45 17.58 1.91
CA ARG A 51 -2.21 18.27 1.48
C ARG A 51 -1.76 17.66 0.16
N ASP A 52 -1.52 18.51 -0.83
CA ASP A 52 -1.05 18.09 -2.16
C ASP A 52 -1.87 16.94 -2.81
N GLY A 53 -3.19 16.93 -2.58
CA GLY A 53 -4.12 15.91 -3.12
C GLY A 53 -4.11 14.56 -2.37
N VAL A 54 -3.40 14.48 -1.24
CA VAL A 54 -3.38 13.33 -0.34
C VAL A 54 -4.18 13.64 0.93
N TYR A 55 -5.00 12.69 1.36
CA TYR A 55 -5.79 12.75 2.58
C TYR A 55 -5.08 12.04 3.73
N TYR A 56 -5.00 12.70 4.87
CA TYR A 56 -4.22 12.29 6.04
C TYR A 56 -5.06 12.21 7.30
N VAL A 57 -4.70 11.32 8.22
CA VAL A 57 -5.23 11.32 9.58
C VAL A 57 -4.37 12.20 10.50
N PRO A 58 -4.87 13.33 11.03
CA PRO A 58 -4.06 14.36 11.71
C PRO A 58 -3.30 13.85 12.94
N PHE A 59 -3.93 12.94 13.70
CA PHE A 59 -3.37 12.34 14.92
C PHE A 59 -2.52 11.09 14.66
N ARG A 60 -2.38 10.68 13.39
CA ARG A 60 -1.60 9.51 12.98
C ARG A 60 -0.61 9.88 11.88
N ARG A 61 0.19 10.93 12.12
CA ARG A 61 1.24 11.34 11.18
C ARG A 61 2.22 10.19 10.98
N LEU A 62 2.25 9.66 9.76
CA LEU A 62 3.25 8.69 9.35
C LEU A 62 4.61 9.37 9.26
N LYS A 63 5.68 8.61 9.49
CA LYS A 63 7.02 9.05 9.09
C LYS A 63 7.05 9.22 7.56
N PRO A 64 7.74 10.22 7.01
CA PRO A 64 7.76 10.48 5.56
C PRO A 64 8.10 9.25 4.70
N ASP A 65 9.03 8.41 5.14
CA ASP A 65 9.40 7.20 4.39
C ASP A 65 8.28 6.14 4.38
N VAL A 66 7.55 6.01 5.50
CA VAL A 66 6.43 5.08 5.61
C VAL A 66 5.28 5.55 4.72
N GLU A 67 5.00 6.85 4.74
CA GLU A 67 4.01 7.49 3.87
C GLU A 67 4.34 7.25 2.39
N ARG A 68 5.57 7.59 1.96
CA ARG A 68 6.03 7.43 0.58
C ARG A 68 5.87 5.99 0.09
N ARG A 69 6.26 5.00 0.91
CA ARG A 69 6.13 3.58 0.57
C ARG A 69 4.68 3.13 0.50
N ARG A 70 3.82 3.58 1.42
CA ARG A 70 2.39 3.21 1.43
C ARG A 70 1.66 3.79 0.22
N LEU A 71 1.88 5.06 -0.10
CA LEU A 71 1.29 5.67 -1.29
C LEU A 71 1.74 4.95 -2.57
N ALA A 72 3.04 4.69 -2.72
CA ALA A 72 3.56 3.94 -3.87
C ALA A 72 2.99 2.52 -3.98
N PHE A 73 2.73 1.86 -2.85
CA PHE A 73 2.05 0.57 -2.84
C PHE A 73 0.58 0.69 -3.26
N LEU A 74 -0.15 1.69 -2.75
CA LEU A 74 -1.55 1.90 -3.12
C LEU A 74 -1.70 2.24 -4.61
N ASP A 75 -0.79 3.01 -5.18
CA ASP A 75 -0.72 3.24 -6.63
C ASP A 75 -0.52 1.93 -7.38
N PHE A 76 0.48 1.12 -6.97
CA PHE A 76 0.73 -0.19 -7.56
C PHE A 76 -0.46 -1.15 -7.41
N MET A 77 -1.20 -1.05 -6.30
CA MET A 77 -2.41 -1.82 -6.06
C MET A 77 -3.51 -1.48 -7.04
N VAL A 78 -3.82 -0.19 -7.18
CA VAL A 78 -4.81 0.32 -8.16
C VAL A 78 -4.43 -0.10 -9.57
N ASP A 79 -3.17 0.07 -9.93
CA ASP A 79 -2.75 -0.10 -11.32
C ASP A 79 -2.61 -1.58 -11.72
N PHE A 80 -2.24 -2.48 -10.80
CA PHE A 80 -1.77 -3.83 -11.18
C PHE A 80 -2.17 -5.00 -10.28
N LEU A 81 -2.35 -4.79 -8.98
CA LEU A 81 -2.62 -5.91 -8.05
C LEU A 81 -4.08 -6.11 -7.71
N GLN A 82 -4.96 -5.14 -7.91
CA GLN A 82 -6.36 -5.18 -7.46
C GLN A 82 -7.07 -6.48 -7.88
N ASP A 83 -6.96 -6.90 -9.14
CA ASP A 83 -7.60 -8.12 -9.65
C ASP A 83 -6.87 -9.42 -9.26
N ARG A 84 -5.68 -9.30 -8.66
CA ARG A 84 -4.81 -10.43 -8.29
C ARG A 84 -4.88 -10.75 -6.80
N VAL A 85 -5.52 -9.89 -6.01
CA VAL A 85 -5.61 -9.99 -4.55
C VAL A 85 -7.06 -9.97 -4.08
N THR A 86 -7.34 -10.73 -3.01
CA THR A 86 -8.68 -10.82 -2.40
C THR A 86 -8.76 -10.00 -1.13
N LEU A 87 -7.63 -9.84 -0.43
CA LEU A 87 -7.51 -9.10 0.82
C LEU A 87 -6.13 -8.47 0.89
N TYR A 88 -6.04 -7.28 1.47
CA TYR A 88 -4.79 -6.58 1.72
C TYR A 88 -4.95 -5.69 2.96
N TYR A 89 -3.91 -5.64 3.78
CA TYR A 89 -3.88 -4.82 4.99
C TYR A 89 -2.52 -4.14 5.11
N PRO A 90 -2.43 -2.94 5.73
CA PRO A 90 -1.15 -2.32 6.04
C PRO A 90 -0.28 -3.24 6.89
N ALA A 91 1.02 -3.23 6.63
CA ALA A 91 2.02 -3.89 7.46
C ALA A 91 3.03 -2.88 8.00
N ASP A 92 3.87 -3.34 8.94
CA ASP A 92 4.97 -2.55 9.48
C ASP A 92 6.24 -2.74 8.65
N PHE A 93 7.09 -1.72 8.69
CA PHE A 93 8.40 -1.71 8.04
C PHE A 93 9.23 -2.94 8.48
N PRO A 94 9.93 -3.65 7.56
CA PRO A 94 10.27 -3.28 6.17
C PRO A 94 9.18 -3.53 5.12
N PHE A 95 7.99 -3.96 5.54
CA PHE A 95 6.85 -4.21 4.65
C PHE A 95 5.91 -3.02 4.59
N VAL A 96 5.10 -2.98 3.54
CA VAL A 96 4.01 -2.01 3.36
C VAL A 96 2.65 -2.67 3.50
N SER A 97 2.55 -3.95 3.15
CA SER A 97 1.30 -4.68 3.17
C SER A 97 1.49 -6.18 3.33
N LEU A 98 0.51 -6.82 3.94
CA LEU A 98 0.26 -8.25 3.79
C LEU A 98 -0.91 -8.43 2.83
N VAL A 99 -0.71 -9.20 1.75
CA VAL A 99 -1.74 -9.46 0.73
C VAL A 99 -2.09 -10.94 0.67
N LYS A 100 -3.36 -11.24 0.38
CA LYS A 100 -3.85 -12.57 0.03
C LYS A 100 -4.20 -12.61 -1.45
N THR A 101 -3.48 -13.39 -2.23
CA THR A 101 -3.75 -13.56 -3.67
C THR A 101 -5.09 -14.25 -3.93
N THR A 102 -5.63 -14.13 -5.15
CA THR A 102 -6.81 -14.88 -5.60
C THR A 102 -6.63 -16.40 -5.55
N LYS A 103 -5.39 -16.88 -5.59
CA LYS A 103 -5.02 -18.28 -5.38
C LYS A 103 -4.92 -18.70 -3.91
N GLY A 104 -5.31 -17.82 -2.98
CA GLY A 104 -5.31 -18.07 -1.54
C GLY A 104 -3.96 -17.96 -0.84
N LYS A 105 -2.87 -17.69 -1.55
CA LYS A 105 -1.52 -17.56 -0.97
C LYS A 105 -1.33 -16.18 -0.32
N LEU A 106 -0.68 -16.16 0.84
CA LEU A 106 -0.25 -14.95 1.53
C LEU A 106 1.15 -14.53 1.07
N ALA A 107 1.35 -13.23 0.90
CA ALA A 107 2.66 -12.64 0.62
C ALA A 107 2.81 -11.29 1.30
N TYR A 108 3.99 -11.03 1.83
CA TYR A 108 4.35 -9.69 2.28
C TYR A 108 4.79 -8.85 1.08
N VAL A 109 4.43 -7.58 1.05
CA VAL A 109 4.84 -6.64 0.02
C VAL A 109 5.79 -5.62 0.61
N SER A 110 6.88 -5.33 -0.09
CA SER A 110 7.81 -4.24 0.23
C SER A 110 8.02 -3.38 -1.02
N VAL A 111 7.93 -2.06 -0.86
CA VAL A 111 8.33 -1.10 -1.91
C VAL A 111 9.74 -0.66 -1.58
N ILE A 112 10.69 -0.84 -2.48
CA ILE A 112 12.12 -0.59 -2.25
C ILE A 112 12.58 0.55 -3.16
N PHE A 113 13.01 1.68 -2.59
CA PHE A 113 13.52 2.81 -3.36
C PHE A 113 15.03 2.67 -3.62
N PRO A 114 15.56 3.32 -4.68
CA PRO A 114 16.98 3.29 -4.99
C PRO A 114 17.85 3.72 -3.82
N GLY A 115 18.88 2.93 -3.52
CA GLY A 115 19.80 3.18 -2.39
C GLY A 115 19.39 2.53 -1.07
N GLU A 116 18.24 1.85 -1.01
CA GLU A 116 17.74 1.17 0.18
C GLU A 116 17.85 -0.35 0.10
N GLU A 117 18.35 -0.91 -1.02
CA GLU A 117 18.25 -2.32 -1.35
C GLU A 117 18.92 -3.21 -0.30
N GLU A 118 20.13 -2.84 0.13
CA GLU A 118 20.92 -3.60 1.10
C GLU A 118 20.24 -3.58 2.48
N LEU A 119 19.94 -2.39 3.01
CA LEU A 119 19.28 -2.22 4.30
C LEU A 119 17.94 -2.96 4.36
N VAL A 120 17.08 -2.79 3.34
CA VAL A 120 15.78 -3.46 3.32
C VAL A 120 15.94 -4.97 3.22
N SER A 121 16.92 -5.45 2.44
CA SER A 121 17.21 -6.89 2.36
C SER A 121 17.64 -7.47 3.71
N GLU A 122 18.53 -6.79 4.42
CA GLU A 122 18.98 -7.21 5.75
C GLU A 122 17.82 -7.30 6.73
N LEU A 123 16.98 -6.26 6.79
CA LEU A 123 15.83 -6.21 7.68
C LEU A 123 14.81 -7.32 7.39
N ILE A 124 14.50 -7.58 6.12
CA ILE A 124 13.63 -8.71 5.74
C ILE A 124 14.27 -10.03 6.18
N ASN A 125 15.59 -10.18 6.00
CA ASN A 125 16.31 -11.40 6.35
C ASN A 125 16.45 -11.66 7.85
N MET A 126 16.19 -10.68 8.71
CA MET A 126 16.13 -10.89 10.16
C MET A 126 14.96 -11.81 10.55
N ASN A 127 13.85 -11.73 9.82
CA ASN A 127 12.70 -12.62 9.98
C ASN A 127 12.05 -12.87 8.60
N PRO A 128 12.64 -13.74 7.77
CA PRO A 128 12.27 -13.87 6.37
C PRO A 128 10.88 -14.51 6.24
N PRO A 129 9.91 -13.82 5.63
CA PRO A 129 8.61 -14.42 5.34
C PRO A 129 8.77 -15.53 4.29
N GLU A 130 7.79 -16.43 4.23
CA GLU A 130 7.78 -17.48 3.21
C GLU A 130 7.72 -16.89 1.79
N SER A 131 6.85 -15.90 1.59
CA SER A 131 6.67 -15.21 0.30
C SER A 131 6.74 -13.70 0.45
N VAL A 132 7.52 -13.08 -0.42
CA VAL A 132 7.69 -11.63 -0.51
C VAL A 132 7.54 -11.15 -1.96
N ILE A 133 6.87 -10.00 -2.12
CA ILE A 133 6.73 -9.26 -3.36
C ILE A 133 7.49 -7.93 -3.17
N CYS A 134 8.52 -7.72 -3.97
CA CYS A 134 9.30 -6.50 -4.00
C CYS A 134 8.84 -5.63 -5.16
N VAL A 135 8.39 -4.41 -4.87
CA VAL A 135 8.06 -3.38 -5.86
C VAL A 135 9.25 -2.43 -5.99
N LEU A 136 9.83 -2.37 -7.19
CA LEU A 136 11.05 -1.66 -7.52
C LEU A 136 10.75 -0.42 -8.37
N GLN A 137 11.62 0.58 -8.29
CA GLN A 137 11.61 1.76 -9.15
C GLN A 137 12.32 1.52 -10.48
N ASP A 138 13.34 0.66 -10.49
CA ASP A 138 14.08 0.29 -11.70
C ASP A 138 14.53 -1.19 -11.68
N LYS A 139 14.92 -1.70 -12.86
CA LYS A 139 15.31 -3.11 -13.04
C LYS A 139 16.62 -3.46 -12.34
N GLN A 140 17.54 -2.50 -12.22
CA GLN A 140 18.89 -2.73 -11.70
C GLN A 140 18.89 -2.99 -10.20
N GLN A 141 17.87 -2.49 -9.48
CA GLN A 141 17.72 -2.76 -8.04
C GLN A 141 17.63 -4.26 -7.73
N LYS A 142 17.03 -5.05 -8.62
CA LYS A 142 16.86 -6.50 -8.42
C LYS A 142 18.18 -7.19 -8.10
N ASP A 143 19.25 -6.84 -8.81
CA ASP A 143 20.55 -7.52 -8.67
C ASP A 143 21.18 -7.29 -7.29
N LYS A 144 20.83 -6.18 -6.64
CA LYS A 144 21.30 -5.78 -5.31
C LYS A 144 20.48 -6.38 -4.18
N ILE A 145 19.26 -6.82 -4.44
CA ILE A 145 18.35 -7.37 -3.41
C ILE A 145 18.64 -8.85 -3.20
N LYS A 146 19.05 -9.22 -1.98
CA LYS A 146 19.38 -10.60 -1.60
C LYS A 146 18.49 -11.06 -0.44
N LEU A 147 17.45 -11.84 -0.74
CA LEU A 147 16.47 -12.29 0.24
C LEU A 147 16.55 -13.80 0.49
N LYS A 148 16.40 -14.20 1.75
CA LYS A 148 16.36 -15.60 2.22
C LYS A 148 14.96 -16.22 2.15
N SER A 149 13.94 -15.45 1.77
CA SER A 149 12.58 -15.93 1.56
C SER A 149 12.52 -17.00 0.47
N LYS A 150 11.65 -18.00 0.64
CA LYS A 150 11.52 -19.12 -0.32
C LYS A 150 10.95 -18.66 -1.66
N ILE A 151 10.01 -17.73 -1.63
CA ILE A 151 9.34 -17.19 -2.81
C ILE A 151 9.58 -15.68 -2.84
N VAL A 152 10.33 -15.23 -3.84
CA VAL A 152 10.60 -13.80 -4.07
C VAL A 152 10.09 -13.43 -5.45
N LYS A 153 9.23 -12.42 -5.53
CA LYS A 153 8.79 -11.83 -6.80
C LYS A 153 9.24 -10.38 -6.86
N PHE A 154 9.69 -9.96 -8.03
CA PHE A 154 10.07 -8.58 -8.30
C PHE A 154 9.13 -7.99 -9.34
N TYR A 155 8.56 -6.83 -9.05
CA TYR A 155 7.79 -6.05 -10.00
C TYR A 155 8.36 -4.64 -10.05
N LEU A 156 8.36 -4.04 -11.23
CA LEU A 156 8.53 -2.60 -11.34
C LEU A 156 7.23 -1.90 -10.96
N LYS A 157 7.32 -0.60 -10.63
CA LYS A 157 6.16 0.26 -10.37
C LYS A 157 5.11 0.27 -11.49
N ASN A 158 5.50 -0.07 -12.73
CA ASN A 158 4.63 -0.15 -13.90
C ASN A 158 3.99 -1.55 -14.10
N GLY A 159 4.10 -2.44 -13.12
CA GLY A 159 3.51 -3.78 -13.18
C GLY A 159 4.34 -4.84 -13.91
N GLU A 160 5.46 -4.46 -14.52
CA GLU A 160 6.36 -5.41 -15.21
C GLU A 160 7.04 -6.34 -14.19
N GLU A 161 6.87 -7.66 -14.35
CA GLU A 161 7.59 -8.65 -13.53
C GLU A 161 9.05 -8.75 -13.99
N VAL A 162 9.99 -8.61 -13.07
CA VAL A 162 11.43 -8.68 -13.35
C VAL A 162 11.91 -10.10 -13.06
N VAL A 163 11.94 -10.94 -14.11
CA VAL A 163 12.32 -12.38 -14.07
C VAL A 163 13.81 -12.59 -13.91
#